data_AF-A0A7C2TGT0-F1
#
_entry.id   AF-A0A7C2TGT0-F1
#
_cell.length_a   1.000
_cell.length_b   1.000
_cell.length_c   1.000
_cell.angle_alpha   90.00
_cell.angle_beta   90.00
_cell.angle_gamma   90.00
#
_symmetry.space_group_name_H-M   'P 1'
#
loop_
_entity.id
_entity.type
_entity.pdbx_description
1 polymer ?
#
loop_
_entity_poly.entity_id
_entity_poly.type
_entity_poly.pdbx_seq_one_letter_code
_entity_poly.pdbx_strand_id
1 'polypeptide(L)'
;MLWYQSGPHWAYFYTSRYQDVIGLATGALEAMSEPVLEESYYWRALARESIGDIPGAIEDLQASLKYHPGFEPGLTQLQRLGSSATPSQQ
;
A
#
# COMPACT_ATOMS: atom_id res chain seq x y z
N MET A 1 -8.38 -4.73 -23.99
CA MET A 1 -8.94 -5.72 -23.05
C MET A 1 -8.51 -5.29 -21.66
N LEU A 2 -9.41 -4.69 -20.88
CA LEU A 2 -9.16 -4.25 -19.51
C LEU A 2 -9.15 -5.49 -18.61
N TRP A 3 -7.96 -5.91 -18.17
CA TRP A 3 -7.81 -6.98 -17.20
C TRP A 3 -8.25 -6.50 -15.81
N TYR A 4 -9.01 -7.35 -15.13
CA TYR A 4 -9.74 -7.12 -13.89
C TYR A 4 -8.88 -6.54 -12.74
N GLN A 5 -9.55 -5.74 -11.91
CA GLN A 5 -9.09 -4.76 -10.91
C GLN A 5 -8.17 -5.21 -9.75
N SER A 6 -7.45 -6.33 -9.80
CA SER A 6 -6.53 -6.71 -8.70
C SER A 6 -5.37 -7.62 -9.07
N GLY A 7 -5.41 -8.28 -10.23
CA GLY A 7 -4.34 -9.16 -10.71
C GLY A 7 -2.95 -8.52 -10.93
N PRO A 8 -2.83 -7.25 -11.39
CA PRO A 8 -1.52 -6.65 -11.67
C PRO A 8 -0.68 -6.41 -10.41
N HIS A 9 -1.30 -5.98 -9.32
CA HIS A 9 -0.60 -5.70 -8.06
C HIS A 9 0.10 -6.96 -7.55
N TRP A 10 -0.61 -8.09 -7.53
CA TRP A 10 -0.05 -9.39 -7.10
C TRP A 10 1.09 -9.83 -8.04
N ALA A 11 0.85 -9.81 -9.35
CA ALA A 11 1.83 -10.28 -10.33
C ALA A 11 3.15 -9.49 -10.28
N TYR A 12 3.09 -8.16 -10.15
CA TYR A 12 4.29 -7.33 -10.08
C TYR A 12 4.96 -7.41 -8.70
N PHE A 13 4.19 -7.48 -7.62
CA PHE A 13 4.76 -7.59 -6.28
C PHE A 13 5.53 -8.90 -6.07
N TYR A 14 4.95 -10.04 -6.47
CA TYR A 14 5.60 -11.35 -6.35
C TYR A 14 6.76 -11.58 -7.33
N THR A 15 6.92 -10.70 -8.33
CA THR A 15 8.10 -10.69 -9.22
C THR A 15 9.14 -9.65 -8.80
N SER A 16 9.02 -9.10 -7.58
CA SER A 16 9.89 -8.05 -7.02
C SER A 16 9.93 -6.76 -7.85
N ARG A 17 8.93 -6.52 -8.69
CA ARG A 17 8.77 -5.31 -9.51
C ARG A 17 8.06 -4.21 -8.73
N TYR A 18 8.62 -3.83 -7.59
CA TYR A 18 7.98 -2.91 -6.64
C TYR A 18 7.75 -1.51 -7.22
N GLN A 19 8.65 -1.00 -8.06
CA GLN A 19 8.47 0.29 -8.73
C GLN A 19 7.26 0.28 -9.69
N ASP A 20 7.02 -0.84 -10.38
CA ASP A 20 5.84 -0.98 -11.25
C ASP A 20 4.55 -1.07 -10.44
N VAL A 21 4.57 -1.74 -9.28
CA VAL A 21 3.44 -1.74 -8.33
C VAL A 21 3.13 -0.31 -7.87
N ILE A 22 4.16 0.49 -7.53
CA ILE A 22 3.99 1.88 -7.11
C ILE A 22 3.38 2.72 -8.23
N GLY A 23 3.90 2.59 -9.45
CA GLY A 23 3.38 3.31 -10.62
C GLY A 23 1.94 2.93 -10.95
N LEU A 24 1.63 1.64 -10.94
CA LEU A 24 0.28 1.13 -11.22
C LEU A 24 -0.72 1.56 -10.15
N ALA A 25 -0.37 1.44 -8.87
CA ALA A 25 -1.22 1.89 -7.77
C ALA A 25 -1.42 3.41 -7.81
N THR A 26 -0.37 4.18 -8.11
CA THR A 26 -0.49 5.65 -8.23
C THR A 26 -1.41 6.03 -9.38
N GLY A 27 -1.24 5.43 -10.56
CA GLY A 27 -2.13 5.68 -11.70
C GLY A 27 -3.58 5.25 -11.41
N ALA A 28 -3.79 4.17 -10.67
CA ALA A 28 -5.13 3.74 -10.23
C ALA A 28 -5.77 4.77 -9.28
N LEU A 29 -5.00 5.27 -8.30
CA LEU A 29 -5.45 6.30 -7.36
C LEU A 29 -5.76 7.64 -8.06
N GLU A 30 -5.02 7.99 -9.12
CA GLU A 30 -5.23 9.22 -9.89
C GLU A 30 -6.39 9.10 -10.90
N ALA A 31 -6.60 7.93 -11.49
CA ALA A 31 -7.56 7.73 -12.57
C ALA A 31 -8.99 7.39 -12.08
N MET A 32 -9.16 6.93 -10.84
CA MET A 32 -10.48 6.49 -10.35
C MET A 32 -11.27 7.62 -9.68
N SER A 33 -12.56 7.73 -10.03
CA SER A 33 -13.53 8.63 -9.39
C SER A 33 -14.36 7.96 -8.27
N GLU A 34 -14.24 6.64 -8.08
CA GLU A 34 -14.98 5.88 -7.06
C GLU A 34 -14.05 5.11 -6.09
N PRO A 35 -14.47 4.88 -4.83
CA PRO A 35 -13.60 4.43 -3.76
C PRO A 35 -13.41 2.90 -3.76
N VAL A 36 -12.40 2.41 -4.46
CA VAL A 36 -11.76 1.10 -4.20
C VAL A 36 -10.30 1.38 -3.82
N LEU A 37 -10.12 2.20 -2.79
CA LEU A 37 -8.88 2.95 -2.54
C LEU A 37 -7.95 2.23 -1.55
N GLU A 38 -8.50 1.57 -0.53
CA GLU A 38 -7.73 0.98 0.55
C GLU A 38 -6.75 -0.08 0.05
N GLU A 39 -7.16 -0.90 -0.91
CA GLU A 39 -6.30 -1.95 -1.46
C GLU A 39 -5.15 -1.35 -2.29
N SER A 40 -5.42 -0.31 -3.08
CA SER A 40 -4.40 0.38 -3.88
C SER A 40 -3.35 1.06 -2.99
N TYR A 41 -3.80 1.73 -1.91
CA TYR A 41 -2.91 2.29 -0.91
C TYR A 41 -2.10 1.19 -0.20
N TYR A 42 -2.72 0.08 0.17
CA TYR A 42 -2.03 -1.05 0.80
C TYR A 42 -0.95 -1.66 -0.08
N TRP A 43 -1.24 -1.95 -1.35
CA TRP A 43 -0.25 -2.50 -2.28
C TRP A 43 0.90 -1.53 -2.54
N ARG A 44 0.61 -0.23 -2.64
CA ARG A 44 1.65 0.80 -2.77
C ARG A 44 2.51 0.87 -1.53
N ALA A 45 1.93 0.77 -0.34
CA ALA A 45 2.66 0.73 0.92
C ALA A 45 3.61 -0.47 1.02
N LEU A 46 3.14 -1.68 0.67
CA LEU A 46 3.98 -2.88 0.65
C LEU A 46 5.16 -2.74 -0.31
N ALA A 47 4.92 -2.17 -1.49
CA ALA A 47 5.95 -1.95 -2.49
C ALA A 47 6.97 -0.89 -2.04
N ARG A 48 6.50 0.21 -1.44
CA ARG A 48 7.36 1.26 -0.83
C ARG A 48 8.22 0.70 0.29
N GLU A 49 7.64 -0.10 1.18
CA GLU A 49 8.41 -0.79 2.21
C GLU A 49 9.50 -1.68 1.60
N SER A 50 9.16 -2.46 0.57
CA SER A 50 10.09 -3.40 -0.07
C SER A 50 11.29 -2.72 -0.74
N ILE A 51 11.17 -1.43 -1.09
CA ILE A 51 12.29 -0.61 -1.61
C ILE A 51 12.95 0.26 -0.53
N GLY A 52 12.54 0.14 0.73
CA GLY A 52 13.10 0.89 1.87
C GLY A 52 12.44 2.24 2.14
N ASP A 53 11.38 2.61 1.41
CA ASP A 53 10.59 3.82 1.65
C ASP A 53 9.55 3.57 2.76
N ILE A 54 10.03 3.44 3.99
CA ILE A 54 9.19 3.23 5.18
C ILE A 54 8.27 4.43 5.46
N PRO A 55 8.73 5.70 5.37
CA PRO A 55 7.84 6.85 5.58
C PRO A 55 6.67 6.86 4.59
N GLY A 56 6.94 6.67 3.29
CA GLY A 56 5.90 6.64 2.27
C GLY A 56 4.96 5.43 2.40
N ALA A 57 5.44 4.32 2.94
CA ALA A 57 4.58 3.17 3.26
C ALA A 57 3.61 3.48 4.40
N ILE A 58 4.07 4.16 5.46
CA ILE A 58 3.22 4.56 6.59
C ILE A 58 2.14 5.54 6.14
N GLU A 59 2.50 6.54 5.33
CA GLU A 59 1.53 7.52 4.79
C GLU A 59 0.42 6.83 3.98
N ASP A 60 0.79 5.88 3.13
CA ASP A 60 -0.18 5.11 2.34
C ASP A 60 -1.10 4.26 3.22
N LEU A 61 -0.56 3.58 4.24
CA LEU A 61 -1.37 2.80 5.18
C LEU A 61 -2.33 3.67 5.99
N GLN A 62 -1.88 4.86 6.41
CA GLN A 62 -2.75 5.83 7.08
C GLN A 62 -3.86 6.33 6.15
N ALA A 63 -3.55 6.59 4.88
CA ALA A 63 -4.55 6.95 3.88
C ALA A 63 -5.56 5.83 3.68
N SER A 64 -5.10 4.58 3.54
CA SER A 64 -5.94 3.39 3.46
C SER A 64 -6.96 3.32 4.61
N LEU A 65 -6.51 3.55 5.84
CA LEU A 65 -7.33 3.49 7.04
C LEU A 65 -8.26 4.70 7.20
N LYS A 66 -7.90 5.85 6.61
CA LYS A 66 -8.79 7.01 6.57
C LYS A 66 -10.04 6.72 5.74
N TYR A 67 -9.90 5.98 4.64
CA TYR A 67 -11.02 5.59 3.79
C TYR A 67 -11.77 4.38 4.34
N HIS A 68 -11.05 3.37 4.85
CA HIS A 68 -11.64 2.19 5.47
C HIS A 68 -10.98 1.88 6.82
N PRO A 69 -11.48 2.46 7.92
CA PRO A 69 -10.91 2.28 9.25
C PRO A 69 -10.85 0.83 9.74
N GLY A 70 -11.71 -0.05 9.21
CA GLY A 70 -11.77 -1.47 9.52
C GLY A 70 -10.90 -2.35 8.61
N PHE A 71 -10.01 -1.77 7.82
CA PHE A 71 -9.14 -2.53 6.93
C PHE A 71 -8.00 -3.21 7.72
N GLU A 72 -8.30 -4.40 8.24
CA GLU A 72 -7.41 -5.25 9.05
C GLU A 72 -5.98 -5.41 8.49
N PRO A 73 -5.77 -5.66 7.17
CA PRO A 73 -4.43 -5.78 6.62
C PRO A 73 -3.62 -4.49 6.75
N GLY A 74 -4.27 -3.34 6.55
CA GLY A 74 -3.65 -2.02 6.70
C GLY A 74 -3.30 -1.70 8.14
N LEU A 75 -4.18 -2.03 9.09
CA LEU A 75 -3.94 -1.86 10.53
C LEU A 75 -2.74 -2.69 10.99
N THR A 76 -2.74 -3.98 10.65
CA THR A 76 -1.66 -4.91 11.02
C THR A 76 -0.32 -4.44 10.47
N GLN A 77 -0.31 -4.02 9.21
CA GLN A 77 0.91 -3.56 8.55
C GLN A 77 1.41 -2.24 9.13
N LEU A 78 0.51 -1.29 9.39
CA LEU A 78 0.86 -0.02 10.01
C LEU A 78 1.40 -0.22 11.43
N GLN A 79 0.79 -1.13 12.19
CA GLN A 79 1.26 -1.46 13.53
C GLN A 79 2.64 -2.10 13.50
N ARG A 80 2.92 -3.01 12.56
CA ARG A 80 4.25 -3.60 12.38
C ARG A 80 5.30 -2.54 12.04
N LEU A 81 4.99 -1.65 11.09
CA LEU A 81 5.90 -0.55 10.71
C LEU A 81 6.08 0.48 11.82
N GLY A 82 5.00 0.88 12.49
CA GLY A 82 5.03 1.81 13.62
C GLY A 82 5.81 1.27 14.81
N SER A 83 5.69 -0.02 15.10
CA SER A 83 6.47 -0.73 16.14
C SER A 83 7.95 -0.83 15.77
N SER A 84 8.28 -0.95 14.48
CA SER A 84 9.66 -0.91 13.99
C SER A 84 10.25 0.51 13.94
N ALA A 85 9.40 1.53 13.81
CA ALA A 85 9.79 2.94 13.76
C ALA A 85 9.85 3.61 15.15
N THR A 86 9.30 2.97 16.19
CA THR A 86 9.57 3.37 17.58
C THR A 86 10.82 2.61 18.03
N PRO A 87 12.01 3.23 18.11
CA PRO A 87 13.04 2.68 18.96
C PRO A 87 12.43 2.66 20.36
N SER A 88 12.40 1.47 20.96
CA SER A 88 11.97 1.23 22.32
C SER A 88 12.48 2.35 23.23
N GLN A 89 11.61 3.29 23.59
CA GLN A 89 11.86 4.16 24.72
C GLN A 89 11.59 3.29 25.94
N GLN A 90 12.68 3.01 26.64
CA GLN A 90 12.77 2.21 27.85
C GLN A 90 11.89 2.75 28.97
#